data_AF-A0A940QN87-F1
#
_entry.id   AF-A0A940QN87-F1
#
_cell.length_a   1.000
_cell.length_b   1.000
_cell.length_c   1.000
_cell.angle_alpha   90.00
_cell.angle_beta   90.00
_cell.angle_gamma   90.00
#
_symmetry.space_group_name_H-M   'P 1'
#
loop_
_entity.id
_entity.type
_entity.pdbx_description
1 polymer ?
#
loop_
_entity_poly.entity_id
_entity_poly.type
_entity_poly.pdbx_seq_one_letter_code
_entity_poly.pdbx_strand_id
1 'polypeptide(L)'
;VYAEKTDKIEEYISKLGEKDFKNFVLTEKTEEPEKKDKVTTGDINADGKIDITDLSLLSLYLIGDREFTDIQKQAADTDKNGKTELPDLATFRQYLSKVIESF
;
A
#
# COMPACT_ATOMS: atom_id res chain seq x y z
N VAL A 1 4.89 33.79 22.73
CA VAL A 1 4.67 33.52 21.29
C VAL A 1 4.18 32.09 20.99
N TYR A 2 4.46 31.08 21.83
CA TYR A 2 3.90 29.72 21.63
C TYR A 2 2.58 29.42 22.38
N ALA A 3 2.26 30.13 23.46
CA ALA A 3 1.05 29.88 24.27
C ALA A 3 -0.26 30.37 23.62
N GLU A 4 -0.23 31.48 22.88
CA GLU A 4 -1.46 32.03 22.25
C GLU A 4 -1.93 31.23 21.03
N LYS A 5 -1.11 30.28 20.55
CA LYS A 5 -1.41 29.46 19.37
C LYS A 5 -2.16 28.16 19.74
N THR A 6 -1.98 27.67 20.97
CA THR A 6 -2.64 26.46 21.48
C THR A 6 -4.09 26.72 21.84
N ASP A 7 -4.40 27.90 22.37
CA ASP A 7 -5.76 28.24 22.82
C ASP A 7 -6.78 28.30 21.66
N LYS A 8 -6.32 28.71 20.47
CA LYS A 8 -7.16 28.76 19.25
C LYS A 8 -7.47 27.37 18.69
N ILE A 9 -6.58 26.40 18.92
CA ILE A 9 -6.76 25.02 18.46
C ILE A 9 -7.81 24.32 19.33
N GLU A 10 -7.77 24.50 20.64
CA GLU A 10 -8.75 23.91 21.55
C GLU A 10 -10.16 24.50 21.37
N GLU A 11 -10.26 25.82 21.12
CA GLU A 11 -11.55 26.47 20.81
C GLU A 11 -12.15 25.96 19.50
N TYR A 12 -11.32 25.67 18.49
CA TYR A 12 -11.75 25.12 17.22
C TYR A 12 -12.23 23.66 17.36
N ILE A 13 -11.52 22.85 18.14
CA ILE A 13 -11.87 21.45 18.41
C ILE A 13 -13.19 21.35 19.19
N SER A 14 -13.45 22.26 20.14
CA SER A 14 -14.72 22.28 20.88
C SER A 14 -15.94 22.69 20.04
N LYS A 15 -15.74 23.37 18.91
CA LYS A 15 -16.83 23.81 18.01
C LYS A 15 -17.20 22.77 16.96
N LEU A 16 -16.34 21.78 16.72
CA LEU A 16 -16.62 20.65 15.84
C LEU A 16 -17.29 19.54 16.66
N GLY A 17 -18.55 19.21 16.35
CA GLY A 17 -19.25 18.14 17.05
C GLY A 17 -18.54 16.78 16.87
N GLU A 18 -18.77 15.82 17.79
CA GLU A 18 -18.10 14.50 17.83
C GLU A 18 -18.10 13.72 16.50
N LYS A 19 -19.06 13.99 15.60
CA LYS A 19 -19.13 13.36 14.27
C LYS A 19 -18.13 13.93 13.26
N ASP A 20 -17.75 15.19 13.40
CA ASP A 20 -16.80 15.86 12.49
C ASP A 20 -15.34 15.58 12.92
N PHE A 21 -15.10 15.39 14.22
CA PHE A 21 -13.78 15.05 14.75
C PHE A 21 -13.27 13.68 14.29
N LYS A 22 -14.16 12.67 14.17
CA LYS A 22 -13.79 11.36 13.62
C LYS A 22 -13.35 11.42 12.16
N ASN A 23 -13.92 12.32 11.37
CA ASN A 23 -13.51 12.51 9.98
C ASN A 23 -12.19 13.31 9.87
N PHE A 24 -11.88 14.17 10.84
CA PHE A 24 -10.63 14.93 10.90
C PHE A 24 -9.43 14.07 11.36
N VAL A 25 -9.65 13.16 12.32
CA VAL A 25 -8.60 12.27 12.85
C VAL A 25 -8.28 11.11 11.89
N LEU A 26 -9.19 10.75 10.98
CA LEU A 26 -8.93 9.70 9.99
C LEU A 26 -8.12 10.19 8.78
N THR A 27 -7.89 11.51 8.63
CA THR A 27 -7.23 12.10 7.46
C THR A 27 -5.77 12.53 7.68
N GLU A 28 -5.18 12.27 8.86
CA GLU A 28 -3.77 12.57 9.12
C GLU A 28 -2.96 11.29 9.38
N LYS A 29 -2.92 10.39 8.40
CA LYS A 29 -1.81 9.44 8.27
C LYS A 29 -0.89 9.92 7.16
N THR A 30 -0.04 10.90 7.50
CA THR A 30 1.19 11.30 6.81
C THR A 30 1.25 10.98 5.31
N GLU A 31 0.74 11.88 4.47
CA GLU A 31 0.97 11.87 3.03
C GLU A 31 2.20 12.74 2.71
N GLU A 32 3.35 12.09 2.57
CA GLU A 32 4.43 12.59 1.70
C GLU A 32 3.91 12.66 0.26
N PRO A 33 4.40 13.61 -0.57
CA PRO A 33 3.72 14.08 -1.76
C PRO A 33 3.33 12.93 -2.70
N GLU A 34 2.02 12.73 -2.86
CA GLU A 34 1.40 11.75 -3.76
C GLU A 34 1.91 11.95 -5.20
N LYS A 35 2.95 11.19 -5.54
CA LYS A 35 3.09 10.71 -6.90
C LYS A 35 1.95 9.71 -7.07
N LYS A 36 1.03 9.93 -8.00
CA LYS A 36 0.06 8.89 -8.39
C LYS A 36 0.86 7.70 -8.91
N ASP A 37 1.19 6.78 -8.01
CA ASP A 37 1.98 5.62 -8.32
C ASP A 37 1.12 4.70 -9.16
N LYS A 38 1.42 4.71 -10.46
CA LYS A 38 0.89 3.72 -11.39
C LYS A 38 1.30 2.35 -10.84
N VAL A 39 0.32 1.58 -10.39
CA VAL A 39 0.53 0.20 -9.97
C VAL A 39 1.11 -0.58 -11.14
N THR A 40 2.27 -1.19 -10.92
CA THR A 40 2.95 -2.03 -11.91
C THR A 40 2.86 -3.46 -11.41
N THR A 41 2.13 -4.32 -12.13
CA THR A 41 2.02 -5.74 -11.78
C THR A 41 3.41 -6.36 -11.71
N GLY A 42 3.70 -7.05 -10.61
CA GLY A 42 4.99 -7.65 -10.28
C GLY A 42 5.94 -6.77 -9.47
N ASP A 43 5.78 -5.45 -9.45
CA ASP A 43 6.61 -4.52 -8.66
C ASP A 43 5.93 -4.24 -7.31
N ILE A 44 6.12 -5.14 -6.36
CA ILE A 44 5.39 -5.18 -5.08
C ILE A 44 6.00 -4.18 -4.08
N ASN A 45 7.29 -3.91 -4.18
CA ASN A 45 7.97 -2.91 -3.34
C ASN A 45 7.99 -1.50 -3.95
N ALA A 46 7.48 -1.33 -5.17
CA ALA A 46 7.44 -0.06 -5.92
C ALA A 46 8.84 0.55 -6.17
N ASP A 47 9.88 -0.29 -6.31
CA ASP A 47 11.24 0.16 -6.56
C ASP A 47 11.55 0.37 -8.06
N GLY A 48 10.57 0.08 -8.93
CA GLY A 48 10.68 0.20 -10.37
C GLY A 48 11.30 -1.01 -11.06
N LYS A 49 11.54 -2.10 -10.32
CA LYS A 49 12.03 -3.38 -10.85
C LYS A 49 11.03 -4.49 -10.53
N ILE A 50 11.12 -5.56 -11.30
CA ILE A 50 10.37 -6.79 -11.05
C ILE A 50 11.42 -7.88 -10.90
N ASP A 51 11.74 -8.23 -9.65
CA ASP A 51 12.83 -9.16 -9.35
C ASP A 51 12.51 -10.14 -8.20
N ILE A 52 13.54 -10.85 -7.72
CA ILE A 52 13.40 -11.88 -6.68
C ILE A 52 12.96 -11.29 -5.33
N THR A 53 13.17 -10.00 -5.12
CA THR A 53 12.74 -9.27 -3.93
C THR A 53 11.23 -9.29 -3.84
N ASP A 54 10.54 -8.95 -4.94
CA ASP A 54 9.07 -8.98 -5.02
C ASP A 54 8.52 -10.39 -4.80
N LEU A 55 9.13 -11.40 -5.41
CA LEU A 55 8.73 -12.80 -5.18
C LEU A 55 8.87 -13.21 -3.70
N SER A 56 9.94 -12.75 -3.05
CA SER A 56 10.18 -13.00 -1.62
C SER A 56 9.13 -12.30 -0.76
N LEU A 57 8.75 -11.07 -1.12
CA LEU A 57 7.67 -10.33 -0.46
C LEU A 57 6.33 -11.04 -0.59
N LEU A 58 5.99 -11.51 -1.79
CA LEU A 58 4.78 -12.27 -2.04
C LEU A 58 4.77 -13.56 -1.21
N SER A 59 5.91 -14.25 -1.11
CA SER A 59 6.05 -15.45 -0.27
C SER A 59 5.78 -15.15 1.21
N LEU A 60 6.34 -14.05 1.75
CA LEU A 60 6.12 -13.63 3.14
C LEU A 60 4.65 -13.27 3.41
N TYR A 61 3.98 -12.64 2.44
CA TYR A 61 2.56 -12.35 2.53
C TYR A 61 1.71 -13.63 2.57
N LEU A 62 1.99 -14.60 1.68
CA LEU A 62 1.23 -15.84 1.61
C LEU A 62 1.36 -16.73 2.86
N ILE A 63 2.47 -16.63 3.59
CA ILE A 63 2.65 -17.34 4.88
C ILE A 63 2.15 -16.54 6.09
N GLY A 64 1.70 -15.29 5.90
CA GLY A 64 1.19 -14.44 6.97
C GLY A 64 2.25 -13.73 7.81
N ASP A 65 3.52 -13.76 7.39
CA ASP A 65 4.62 -13.05 8.06
C ASP A 65 4.69 -11.57 7.67
N ARG A 66 3.88 -11.16 6.69
CA ARG A 66 3.79 -9.77 6.23
C ARG A 66 2.38 -9.44 5.75
N GLU A 67 1.91 -8.25 6.10
CA GLU A 67 0.68 -7.68 5.55
C GLU A 67 0.99 -6.78 4.33
N PHE A 68 0.11 -6.82 3.33
CA PHE A 68 0.19 -5.97 2.14
C PHE A 68 -0.85 -4.85 2.18
N THR A 69 -0.46 -3.68 1.67
CA THR A 69 -1.43 -2.61 1.34
C THR A 69 -2.26 -3.00 0.10
N ASP A 70 -3.34 -2.27 -0.17
CA ASP A 70 -4.19 -2.55 -1.34
C ASP A 70 -3.44 -2.37 -2.67
N ILE A 71 -2.52 -1.40 -2.72
CA ILE A 71 -1.64 -1.20 -3.89
C ILE A 71 -0.71 -2.41 -4.09
N GLN A 72 -0.15 -2.94 -3.00
CA GLN A 72 0.72 -4.12 -3.06
C GLN A 72 -0.04 -5.38 -3.45
N LYS A 73 -1.29 -5.53 -2.99
CA LYS A 73 -2.17 -6.63 -3.42
C LYS A 73 -2.47 -6.55 -4.91
N GLN A 74 -2.75 -5.36 -5.44
CA GLN A 74 -2.91 -5.16 -6.89
C GLN A 74 -1.64 -5.43 -7.67
N ALA A 75 -0.47 -5.03 -7.16
CA ALA A 75 0.81 -5.35 -7.80
C ALA A 75 1.10 -6.86 -7.77
N ALA A 76 0.71 -7.55 -6.71
CA ALA A 76 0.95 -8.97 -6.50
C ALA A 76 -0.05 -9.90 -7.22
N ASP A 77 -1.20 -9.39 -7.67
CA ASP A 77 -2.19 -10.11 -8.50
C ASP A 77 -1.66 -10.24 -9.95
N THR A 78 -0.74 -11.18 -10.13
CA THR A 78 -0.06 -11.44 -11.40
C THR A 78 -0.89 -12.27 -12.37
N ASP A 79 -1.85 -13.06 -11.88
CA ASP A 79 -2.78 -13.78 -12.75
C ASP A 79 -4.07 -12.97 -13.05
N LYS A 80 -4.22 -11.80 -12.43
CA LYS A 80 -5.31 -10.82 -12.62
C LYS A 80 -6.68 -11.37 -12.25
N ASN A 81 -6.73 -12.29 -11.28
CA ASN A 81 -7.98 -12.88 -10.81
C ASN A 81 -8.67 -12.04 -9.72
N GLY A 82 -8.02 -10.96 -9.25
CA GLY A 82 -8.51 -10.07 -8.21
C GLY A 82 -8.18 -10.52 -6.78
N LYS A 83 -7.36 -11.56 -6.62
CA LYS A 83 -6.89 -12.09 -5.34
C LYS A 83 -5.38 -12.27 -5.40
N THR A 84 -4.74 -12.17 -4.24
CA THR A 84 -3.31 -12.44 -4.09
C THR A 84 -3.15 -13.81 -3.42
N GLU A 85 -2.91 -14.85 -4.21
CA GLU A 85 -2.89 -16.24 -3.78
C GLU A 85 -1.68 -17.01 -4.35
N LEU A 86 -1.60 -18.32 -4.10
CA LEU A 86 -0.51 -19.16 -4.57
C LEU A 86 -0.33 -19.19 -6.11
N PRO A 87 -1.38 -19.13 -6.95
CA PRO A 87 -1.23 -19.03 -8.40
C PRO A 87 -0.36 -17.84 -8.83
N ASP A 88 -0.44 -16.71 -8.13
CA ASP A 88 0.39 -15.55 -8.40
C ASP A 88 1.87 -15.84 -8.22
N LEU A 89 2.22 -16.51 -7.12
CA LEU A 89 3.60 -16.89 -6.83
C LEU A 89 4.15 -17.81 -7.94
N ALA A 90 3.32 -18.71 -8.47
CA ALA A 90 3.69 -19.60 -9.57
C ALA A 90 3.88 -18.84 -10.89
N THR A 91 2.97 -17.91 -11.22
CA THR A 91 3.07 -17.05 -12.41
C THR A 91 4.30 -16.14 -12.32
N PHE A 92 4.54 -15.53 -11.17
CA PHE A 92 5.73 -14.72 -10.89
C PHE A 92 7.01 -15.53 -11.10
N ARG A 93 7.10 -16.73 -10.54
CA ARG A 93 8.28 -17.60 -10.73
C ARG A 93 8.52 -17.91 -12.21
N GLN A 94 7.47 -18.15 -12.99
CA GLN A 94 7.57 -18.38 -14.44
C GLN A 94 8.13 -17.16 -15.17
N TYR A 95 7.69 -15.96 -14.80
CA TYR A 95 8.19 -14.70 -15.34
C TYR A 95 9.69 -14.53 -15.07
N LEU A 96 10.14 -14.70 -13.82
CA LEU A 96 11.56 -14.60 -13.47
C LEU A 96 12.42 -15.68 -14.14
N SER A 97 11.84 -16.85 -14.39
CA SER A 97 12.50 -17.94 -15.11
C SER A 97 12.50 -17.76 -16.64
N LYS A 98 11.92 -16.66 -17.14
CA LYS A 98 11.73 -16.37 -18.58
C LYS A 98 10.94 -17.45 -19.33
N VAL A 99 10.06 -18.16 -18.62
CA VAL A 99 9.10 -19.10 -19.22
C VAL A 99 7.96 -18.32 -19.88
N ILE A 100 7.57 -17.20 -19.28
CA ILE A 100 6.65 -16.21 -19.84
C ILE A 100 7.35 -14.86 -19.92
N GLU A 101 6.96 -14.02 -20.88
CA GLU A 101 7.56 -12.69 -21.08
C GLU A 101 6.77 -11.56 -20.39
N SER A 102 5.53 -11.83 -19.96
CA SER A 102 4.66 -10.88 -19.26
C SER A 102 3.61 -11.58 -18.41
N PHE A 103 3.03 -10.84 -17.47
CA PHE A 103 1.83 -11.22 -16.68
C PHE A 103 0.54 -11.00 -17.48
#